data_AF-A0A174GL88-F1
#
_entry.id   AF-A0A174GL88-F1
#
_cell.length_a   1.000
_cell.length_b   1.000
_cell.length_c   1.000
_cell.angle_alpha   90.00
_cell.angle_beta   90.00
_cell.angle_gamma   90.00
#
_symmetry.space_group_name_H-M   'P 1'
#
loop_
_entity.id
_entity.type
_entity.pdbx_description
1 polymer ?
#
loop_
_entity_poly.entity_id
_entity_poly.type
_entity_poly.pdbx_seq_one_letter_code
_entity_poly.pdbx_strand_id
1 'polypeptide(L)'
;MDKYDYVFKWLKSATKPERHIDEMEAFAKKHPIIFMKFHKDSSKIVNNDINDEKYIKAKEELTKLFDENEEDFRPVFNAIKSKFNY
;
A
#
# COMPACT_ATOMS: atom_id res chain seq x y z
N MET A 1 3.11 -10.41 13.17
CA MET A 1 2.80 -10.10 11.77
C MET A 1 1.82 -8.95 11.81
N ASP A 2 2.21 -7.78 11.31
CA ASP A 2 1.32 -6.62 11.22
C ASP A 2 0.15 -6.96 10.30
N LYS A 3 -1.04 -6.41 10.60
CA LYS A 3 -2.29 -6.59 9.84
C LYS A 3 -2.10 -6.40 8.33
N TYR A 4 -1.19 -5.52 7.92
CA TYR A 4 -0.93 -5.15 6.53
C TYR A 4 0.45 -5.60 5.99
N ASP A 5 1.16 -6.51 6.68
CA ASP A 5 2.49 -6.97 6.24
C ASP A 5 2.51 -7.47 4.78
N TYR A 6 1.44 -8.14 4.34
CA TYR A 6 1.27 -8.60 2.96
C TYR A 6 1.22 -7.43 1.95
N VAL A 7 0.67 -6.28 2.32
CA VAL A 7 0.63 -5.07 1.48
C VAL A 7 2.02 -4.48 1.34
N PHE A 8 2.79 -4.40 2.43
CA PHE A 8 4.17 -3.89 2.39
C PHE A 8 5.09 -4.82 1.60
N LYS A 9 4.93 -6.14 1.75
CA LYS A 9 5.64 -7.14 0.95
C LYS A 9 5.32 -7.02 -0.53
N TRP A 10 4.04 -6.84 -0.87
CA TRP A 10 3.60 -6.57 -2.23
C TRP A 10 4.21 -5.28 -2.77
N LEU A 11 4.12 -4.15 -2.06
CA LEU A 11 4.72 -2.89 -2.48
C LEU A 11 6.22 -3.02 -2.78
N LYS A 12 6.94 -3.75 -1.92
CA LYS A 12 8.39 -3.95 -2.03
C LYS A 12 8.79 -4.86 -3.19
N SER A 13 7.99 -5.88 -3.47
CA SER A 13 8.36 -6.96 -4.40
C SER A 13 7.72 -6.80 -5.79
N ALA A 14 6.56 -6.14 -5.88
CA ALA A 14 5.84 -5.95 -7.11
C ALA A 14 6.54 -4.95 -8.03
N THR A 15 6.55 -5.25 -9.32
CA THR A 15 6.96 -4.32 -10.37
C THR A 15 6.01 -3.14 -10.46
N LYS A 16 6.40 -2.07 -11.18
CA LYS A 16 5.52 -0.92 -11.40
C LYS A 16 4.17 -1.34 -12.02
N PRO A 17 4.11 -2.12 -13.12
CA PRO A 17 2.83 -2.56 -13.69
C PRO A 17 1.97 -3.37 -12.71
N GLU A 18 2.57 -4.23 -11.90
CA GLU A 18 1.84 -5.04 -10.90
C GLU A 18 1.27 -4.20 -9.75
N ARG A 19 1.74 -2.96 -9.56
CA ARG A 19 1.14 -2.00 -8.61
C ARG A 19 -0.05 -1.22 -9.19
N HIS A 20 -0.18 -1.20 -10.51
CA HIS A 20 -1.30 -0.58 -11.23
C HIS A 20 -2.45 -1.57 -11.45
N ILE A 21 -2.93 -2.21 -10.37
CA ILE A 21 -4.13 -3.06 -10.43
C ILE A 21 -5.40 -2.21 -10.56
N ASP A 22 -6.43 -2.75 -11.21
CA ASP A 22 -7.70 -2.05 -11.46
C ASP A 22 -8.31 -1.47 -10.17
N GLU A 23 -8.20 -2.18 -9.05
CA GLU A 23 -8.73 -1.75 -7.76
C GLU A 23 -7.98 -0.54 -7.20
N MET A 24 -6.67 -0.46 -7.44
CA MET A 24 -5.85 0.70 -7.05
C MET A 24 -6.17 1.91 -7.94
N GLU A 25 -6.34 1.70 -9.24
CA GLU A 25 -6.74 2.76 -10.18
C GLU A 25 -8.15 3.29 -9.87
N ALA A 26 -9.09 2.39 -9.54
CA ALA A 26 -10.43 2.77 -9.10
C ALA A 26 -10.40 3.52 -7.76
N PHE A 27 -9.59 3.06 -6.81
CA PHE A 27 -9.37 3.73 -5.54
C PHE A 27 -8.80 5.14 -5.73
N ALA A 28 -7.79 5.30 -6.60
CA ALA A 28 -7.17 6.59 -6.89
C ALA A 28 -8.18 7.60 -7.46
N LYS A 29 -9.09 7.14 -8.33
CA LYS A 29 -10.16 7.98 -8.89
C LYS A 29 -11.21 8.36 -7.85
N LYS A 30 -11.60 7.43 -6.98
CA LYS A 30 -12.64 7.66 -5.96
C LYS A 30 -12.14 8.47 -4.77
N HIS A 31 -10.87 8.28 -4.37
CA HIS A 31 -10.27 8.84 -3.16
C HIS A 31 -8.93 9.54 -3.44
N PRO A 32 -8.90 10.60 -4.27
CA PRO A 32 -7.63 11.20 -4.74
C PRO A 32 -6.74 11.73 -3.61
N ILE A 33 -7.31 12.30 -2.55
CA ILE A 33 -6.56 12.84 -1.41
C ILE A 33 -5.89 11.71 -0.60
N ILE A 34 -6.65 10.64 -0.33
CA ILE A 34 -6.16 9.47 0.43
C ILE A 34 -5.10 8.76 -0.41
N PHE A 35 -5.36 8.59 -1.71
CA PHE A 35 -4.41 8.01 -2.66
C PHE A 35 -3.12 8.82 -2.73
N MET A 36 -3.17 10.15 -2.71
CA MET A 36 -1.94 10.97 -2.74
C MET A 36 -1.06 10.75 -1.50
N LYS A 37 -1.68 10.61 -0.32
CA LYS A 37 -0.95 10.25 0.92
C LYS A 37 -0.32 8.86 0.78
N PHE A 38 -1.12 7.87 0.38
CA PHE A 38 -0.65 6.51 0.13
C PHE A 38 0.50 6.48 -0.89
N HIS A 39 0.38 7.19 -2.02
CA HIS A 39 1.36 7.21 -3.10
C HIS A 39 2.70 7.81 -2.62
N LYS A 40 2.65 8.86 -1.81
CA LYS A 40 3.85 9.49 -1.23
C LYS A 40 4.60 8.52 -0.32
N ASP A 41 3.90 7.84 0.58
CA ASP A 41 4.56 6.97 1.57
C ASP A 41 4.89 5.58 1.00
N SER A 42 4.08 5.05 0.09
CA SER A 42 4.39 3.81 -0.63
C SER A 42 5.68 3.94 -1.44
N SER A 43 5.97 5.09 -2.05
CA SER A 43 7.26 5.34 -2.71
C SER A 43 8.46 5.13 -1.76
N LYS A 44 8.31 5.45 -0.47
CA LYS A 44 9.37 5.21 0.53
C LYS A 44 9.52 3.72 0.83
N ILE A 45 8.42 2.98 0.91
CA ILE A 45 8.43 1.51 1.05
C ILE A 45 9.17 0.87 -0.11
N VAL A 46 8.87 1.29 -1.34
CA VAL A 46 9.48 0.77 -2.56
C VAL A 46 10.99 1.02 -2.57
N ASN A 47 11.41 2.27 -2.31
CA ASN A 47 12.77 2.71 -2.62
C ASN A 47 13.80 2.55 -1.50
N ASN A 48 13.39 2.40 -0.22
CA ASN A 48 14.34 2.35 0.91
C ASN A 48 14.45 0.93 1.51
N ASP A 49 15.58 0.62 2.16
CA ASP A 49 15.78 -0.65 2.87
C ASP A 49 14.77 -0.81 4.02
N ILE A 50 14.45 -2.05 4.39
CA ILE A 50 13.48 -2.33 5.46
C ILE A 50 13.93 -1.80 6.83
N ASN A 51 15.23 -1.62 7.05
CA ASN A 51 15.80 -1.07 8.28
C ASN A 51 16.01 0.45 8.21
N ASP A 52 15.72 1.09 7.07
CA ASP A 52 15.86 2.54 6.92
C ASP A 52 14.77 3.27 7.72
N GLU A 53 15.15 4.34 8.42
CA GLU A 53 14.20 5.14 9.21
C GLU A 53 13.03 5.67 8.36
N LYS A 54 13.25 5.99 7.08
CA LYS A 54 12.18 6.44 6.16
C LYS A 54 11.22 5.30 5.83
N TYR A 55 11.73 4.08 5.72
CA TYR A 55 10.88 2.91 5.52
C TYR A 55 10.02 2.66 6.75
N ILE A 56 10.63 2.64 7.94
CA ILE A 56 9.94 2.38 9.20
C ILE A 56 8.83 3.42 9.42
N LYS A 57 9.16 4.71 9.30
CA LYS A 57 8.16 5.80 9.43
C LYS A 57 7.06 5.70 8.37
N ALA A 58 7.39 5.36 7.13
CA ALA A 58 6.38 5.17 6.09
C ALA A 58 5.45 3.98 6.38
N LYS A 59 5.98 2.88 6.95
CA LYS A 59 5.19 1.72 7.33
C LYS A 59 4.19 2.06 8.45
N GLU A 60 4.61 2.84 9.44
CA GLU A 60 3.76 3.32 10.52
C GLU A 60 2.64 4.24 10.01
N GLU A 61 2.98 5.24 9.18
CA GLU A 61 2.00 6.18 8.64
C GLU A 61 1.01 5.51 7.68
N LEU A 62 1.48 4.57 6.85
CA LEU A 62 0.59 3.78 6.00
C LEU A 62 -0.33 2.87 6.81
N THR A 63 0.16 2.24 7.89
CA THR A 63 -0.68 1.44 8.78
C THR A 63 -1.82 2.27 9.36
N LYS A 64 -1.52 3.47 9.88
CA LYS A 64 -2.55 4.40 10.36
C LYS A 64 -3.54 4.79 9.26
N LEU A 65 -3.03 5.15 8.08
CA LEU A 65 -3.87 5.51 6.94
C LEU A 65 -4.81 4.38 6.54
N PHE A 66 -4.34 3.14 6.58
CA PHE A 66 -5.13 1.96 6.30
C PHE A 66 -6.19 1.71 7.36
N ASP A 67 -5.87 1.84 8.65
CA ASP A 67 -6.84 1.67 9.73
C ASP A 67 -7.94 2.74 9.70
N GLU A 68 -7.59 4.00 9.41
CA GLU A 68 -8.55 5.11 9.30
C GLU A 68 -9.49 4.97 8.09
N ASN A 69 -9.06 4.27 7.04
CA ASN A 69 -9.77 4.19 5.75
C ASN A 69 -9.97 2.74 5.30
N GLU A 70 -10.10 1.81 6.25
CA GLU A 70 -10.06 0.37 5.99
C GLU A 70 -11.12 -0.07 4.98
N GLU A 71 -12.35 0.45 5.10
CA GLU A 71 -13.45 0.09 4.21
C GLU A 71 -13.18 0.52 2.76
N ASP A 72 -12.58 1.69 2.56
CA ASP A 72 -12.27 2.20 1.22
C ASP A 72 -11.10 1.44 0.59
N PHE A 73 -10.11 1.02 1.38
CA PHE A 73 -8.99 0.20 0.89
C PHE A 73 -9.34 -1.29 0.75
N ARG A 74 -10.45 -1.76 1.33
CA ARG A 74 -10.84 -3.19 1.33
C ARG A 74 -10.81 -3.85 -0.06
N PRO A 75 -11.28 -3.22 -1.16
CA PRO A 75 -11.16 -3.80 -2.49
C PRO A 75 -9.70 -4.01 -2.92
N VAL A 76 -8.83 -3.04 -2.65
CA VAL A 76 -7.39 -3.11 -2.92
C VAL A 76 -6.74 -4.24 -2.12
N PHE A 77 -7.03 -4.30 -0.81
CA PHE A 77 -6.51 -5.33 0.08
C PHE A 77 -6.89 -6.75 -0.38
N ASN A 78 -8.16 -6.95 -0.75
CA ASN A 78 -8.63 -8.23 -1.27
C ASN A 78 -7.93 -8.60 -2.59
N ALA A 79 -7.76 -7.62 -3.48
CA ALA A 79 -7.08 -7.83 -4.75
C ALA A 79 -5.61 -8.23 -4.57
N ILE A 80 -4.89 -7.59 -3.63
CA ILE A 80 -3.49 -7.94 -3.33
C ILE A 80 -3.39 -9.41 -2.86
N LYS A 81 -4.25 -9.82 -1.92
CA LYS A 81 -4.27 -11.21 -1.40
C LYS A 81 -4.58 -12.21 -2.52
N SER A 82 -5.58 -11.93 -3.35
CA SER A 82 -6.04 -12.85 -4.39
C SER A 82 -5.09 -12.94 -5.58
N LYS A 83 -4.44 -11.84 -5.98
CA LYS A 83 -3.64 -11.79 -7.22
C LYS A 83 -2.18 -12.18 -6.99
N PHE A 84 -1.65 -12.00 -5.78
CA PHE A 84 -0.23 -12.17 -5.51
C PHE A 84 0.10 -13.21 -4.42
N ASN A 85 -0.91 -13.92 -3.89
CA ASN A 85 -0.75 -15.00 -2.89
C ASN A 85 0.16 -14.61 -1.70
N TYR A 86 -0.03 -13.39 -1.17
CA TYR A 86 0.69 -12.92 0.01
C TYR A 86 -0.09 -13.11 1.32
#